data_AF-A0A4R6KXA0-F1
#
_entry.id   AF-A0A4R6KXA0-F1
#
_cell.length_a   1.000
_cell.length_b   1.000
_cell.length_c   1.000
_cell.angle_alpha   90.00
_cell.angle_beta   90.00
_cell.angle_gamma   90.00
#
_symmetry.space_group_name_H-M   'P 1'
#
loop_
_entity.id
_entity.type
_entity.pdbx_description
1 polymer ?
#
loop_
_entity_poly.entity_id
_entity_poly.type
_entity_poly.pdbx_seq_one_letter_code
_entity_poly.pdbx_strand_id
1 'polypeptide(L)'
;MPRSVLLAAYVAWPAGVLVLRLVMRVRTRCLVVTGLGCLVALVLATTATPTTVAVPLGLFLGGVVAAGGCLATARGVTFTFDQNTTYWEYDGKIPVGDRLVEILGALAAILGIVALALN
;
A
#
# COMPACT_ATOMS: atom_id res chain seq x y z
N MET A 1 -16.77 -10.35 -7.86
CA MET A 1 -15.97 -11.02 -6.79
C MET A 1 -16.74 -10.99 -5.46
N PRO A 2 -16.65 -12.01 -4.56
CA PRO A 2 -17.45 -12.01 -3.33
C PRO A 2 -17.01 -10.91 -2.36
N ARG A 3 -17.97 -10.21 -1.75
CA ARG A 3 -17.71 -9.12 -0.78
C ARG A 3 -16.89 -9.58 0.43
N SER A 4 -17.05 -10.82 0.86
CA SER A 4 -16.27 -11.43 1.94
C SER A 4 -14.77 -11.48 1.64
N VAL A 5 -14.36 -11.72 0.40
CA VAL A 5 -12.95 -11.77 0.00
C VAL A 5 -12.32 -10.37 0.06
N LEU A 6 -13.07 -9.35 -0.36
CA LEU A 6 -12.61 -7.96 -0.27
C LEU A 6 -12.45 -7.51 1.18
N LEU A 7 -13.42 -7.82 2.03
CA LEU A 7 -13.32 -7.53 3.47
C LEU A 7 -12.17 -8.28 4.13
N ALA A 8 -11.94 -9.55 3.76
CA ALA A 8 -10.79 -10.30 4.23
C ALA A 8 -9.47 -9.63 3.80
N ALA A 9 -9.38 -9.09 2.58
CA ALA A 9 -8.20 -8.36 2.12
C ALA A 9 -7.94 -7.06 2.93
N TYR A 10 -9.00 -6.32 3.30
CA TYR A 10 -8.89 -5.14 4.16
C TYR A 10 -8.32 -5.43 5.55
N VAL A 11 -8.51 -6.65 6.06
CA VAL A 11 -7.98 -7.07 7.37
C VAL A 11 -6.61 -7.74 7.22
N ALA A 12 -6.49 -8.68 6.27
CA ALA A 12 -5.29 -9.48 6.07
C ALA A 12 -4.10 -8.64 5.65
N TRP A 13 -4.31 -7.58 4.87
CA TRP A 13 -3.22 -6.71 4.43
C TRP A 13 -2.53 -5.97 5.60
N PRO A 14 -3.21 -5.13 6.41
CA PRO A 14 -2.58 -4.45 7.53
C PRO A 14 -2.06 -5.45 8.60
N ALA A 15 -2.77 -6.56 8.83
CA ALA A 15 -2.29 -7.62 9.70
C ALA A 15 -0.98 -8.24 9.19
N GLY A 16 -0.88 -8.51 7.88
CA GLY A 16 0.33 -9.02 7.25
C GLY A 16 1.52 -8.07 7.39
N VAL A 17 1.29 -6.75 7.25
CA VAL A 17 2.33 -5.73 7.47
C VAL A 17 2.80 -5.71 8.94
N LEU A 18 1.88 -5.86 9.90
CA LEU A 18 2.22 -5.96 11.32
C LEU A 18 3.05 -7.22 11.62
N VAL A 19 2.66 -8.37 11.07
CA VAL A 19 3.42 -9.62 11.22
C VAL A 19 4.81 -9.48 10.59
N LEU A 20 4.92 -8.91 9.39
CA LEU A 20 6.21 -8.65 8.75
C LEU A 20 7.10 -7.73 9.59
N ARG A 21 6.54 -6.71 10.23
CA ARG A 21 7.27 -5.84 11.15
C ARG A 21 7.81 -6.59 12.37
N LEU A 22 7.09 -7.59 12.87
CA LEU A 22 7.51 -8.40 14.03
C LEU A 22 8.61 -9.40 13.66
N VAL A 23 8.58 -9.94 12.44
CA VAL A 23 9.52 -10.99 11.98
C VAL A 23 10.76 -10.40 11.31
N MET A 24 10.62 -9.28 10.61
CA MET A 24 11.66 -8.68 9.79
C MET A 24 11.81 -7.19 10.06
N ARG A 25 13.00 -6.65 9.80
CA ARG A 25 13.24 -5.22 9.88
C ARG A 25 12.53 -4.52 8.71
N VAL A 26 11.45 -3.80 9.03
CA VAL A 26 10.74 -2.88 8.12
C VAL A 26 11.04 -1.44 8.56
N ARG A 27 11.35 -0.55 7.62
CA ARG A 27 11.62 0.85 7.96
C ARG A 27 10.35 1.59 8.37
N THR A 28 10.49 2.47 9.35
CA THR A 28 9.41 3.36 9.80
C THR A 28 8.79 4.16 8.65
N ARG A 29 9.60 4.63 7.69
CA ARG A 29 9.10 5.36 6.52
C ARG A 29 8.14 4.53 5.67
N CYS A 30 8.49 3.28 5.36
CA CYS A 30 7.61 2.37 4.62
C CYS A 30 6.32 2.09 5.42
N LEU A 31 6.43 1.83 6.73
CA LEU A 31 5.26 1.62 7.60
C LEU A 31 4.31 2.83 7.63
N VAL A 32 4.84 4.06 7.67
CA VAL A 32 4.03 5.28 7.66
C VAL A 32 3.25 5.40 6.36
N VAL A 33 3.90 5.17 5.21
CA VAL A 33 3.22 5.26 3.92
C VAL A 33 2.20 4.12 3.75
N THR A 34 2.53 2.91 4.18
CA THR A 34 1.56 1.80 4.17
C THR A 34 0.36 2.09 5.08
N GLY A 35 0.59 2.67 6.26
CA GLY A 35 -0.49 3.13 7.14
C GLY A 35 -1.38 4.17 6.49
N LEU A 36 -0.79 5.14 5.78
CA LEU A 36 -1.55 6.12 4.98
C LEU A 36 -2.36 5.44 3.87
N GLY A 37 -1.77 4.47 3.17
CA GLY A 37 -2.50 3.67 2.16
C GLY A 37 -3.68 2.91 2.74
N CYS A 38 -3.55 2.32 3.92
CA CYS A 38 -4.66 1.67 4.62
C CYS A 38 -5.75 2.66 5.01
N LEU A 39 -5.40 3.85 5.50
CA LEU A 39 -6.37 4.89 5.83
C LEU A 39 -7.14 5.37 4.59
N VAL A 40 -6.43 5.63 3.48
CA VAL A 40 -7.05 6.02 2.19
C VAL A 40 -8.02 4.94 1.73
N ALA A 41 -7.63 3.67 1.79
CA ALA A 41 -8.50 2.56 1.41
C ALA A 41 -9.77 2.53 2.25
N LEU A 42 -9.64 2.67 3.58
CA LEU A 42 -10.73 2.54 4.52
C LEU A 42 -11.69 3.72 4.45
N VAL A 43 -11.17 4.94 4.27
CA VAL A 43 -11.99 6.14 4.01
C VAL A 43 -12.78 5.94 2.73
N LEU A 44 -12.14 5.60 1.61
CA LEU A 44 -12.84 5.42 0.32
C LEU A 44 -13.90 4.32 0.39
N ALA A 45 -13.60 3.20 1.05
CA ALA A 45 -14.55 2.10 1.21
C ALA A 45 -15.78 2.47 2.04
N THR A 46 -15.66 3.45 2.95
CA THR A 46 -16.71 3.84 3.89
C THR A 46 -17.48 5.08 3.43
N THR A 47 -16.85 5.99 2.69
CA THR A 47 -17.45 7.26 2.30
C THR A 47 -17.97 7.30 0.87
N ALA A 48 -17.44 6.48 -0.05
CA ALA A 48 -17.86 6.52 -1.45
C ALA A 48 -19.09 5.64 -1.73
N THR A 49 -19.97 6.15 -2.60
CA THR A 49 -21.17 5.46 -3.10
C THR A 49 -21.11 5.39 -4.63
N PRO A 50 -21.47 4.27 -5.27
CA PRO A 50 -22.02 3.03 -4.70
C PRO A 50 -20.96 2.08 -4.11
N THR A 51 -21.34 1.29 -3.09
CA THR A 51 -20.43 0.39 -2.37
C THR A 51 -19.82 -0.70 -3.24
N THR A 52 -20.47 -1.06 -4.34
CA THR A 52 -19.96 -2.03 -5.32
C THR A 52 -18.65 -1.56 -5.95
N VAL A 53 -18.50 -0.25 -6.18
CA VAL A 53 -17.29 0.34 -6.76
C VAL A 53 -16.35 0.86 -5.67
N ALA A 54 -16.88 1.43 -4.60
CA ALA A 54 -16.10 2.06 -3.54
C ALA A 54 -15.13 1.10 -2.84
N VAL A 55 -15.59 -0.10 -2.47
CA VAL A 55 -14.79 -1.10 -1.75
C VAL A 55 -13.55 -1.54 -2.55
N PRO A 56 -13.68 -1.98 -3.82
CA PRO A 56 -12.53 -2.38 -4.61
C PRO A 56 -11.67 -1.20 -5.08
N LEU A 57 -12.26 -0.02 -5.31
CA LEU A 57 -11.51 1.21 -5.61
C LEU A 57 -10.63 1.65 -4.43
N GLY A 58 -11.14 1.54 -3.20
CA GLY A 58 -10.37 1.81 -1.99
C GLY A 58 -9.15 0.89 -1.85
N LEU A 59 -9.30 -0.42 -2.12
CA LEU A 59 -8.19 -1.38 -2.11
C LEU A 59 -7.16 -1.04 -3.18
N PHE A 60 -7.62 -0.68 -4.37
CA PHE A 60 -6.75 -0.25 -5.46
C PHE A 60 -5.92 0.97 -5.07
N LEU A 61 -6.59 2.08 -4.73
CA LEU A 61 -5.91 3.35 -4.43
C LEU A 61 -5.03 3.24 -3.19
N GLY A 62 -5.52 2.62 -2.12
CA GLY A 62 -4.71 2.42 -0.92
C GLY A 62 -3.50 1.53 -1.17
N GLY A 63 -3.68 0.42 -1.90
CA GLY A 63 -2.59 -0.49 -2.26
C GLY A 63 -1.52 0.18 -3.10
N VAL A 64 -1.92 1.02 -4.07
CA VAL A 64 -1.00 1.83 -4.88
C VAL A 64 -0.24 2.85 -4.03
N VAL A 65 -0.92 3.56 -3.12
CA VAL A 65 -0.27 4.52 -2.21
C VAL A 65 0.77 3.81 -1.34
N ALA A 66 0.42 2.64 -0.80
CA ALA A 66 1.33 1.89 0.05
C ALA A 66 2.53 1.30 -0.70
N ALA A 67 2.30 0.64 -1.84
CA ALA A 67 3.38 0.05 -2.63
C ALA A 67 4.25 1.13 -3.27
N GLY A 68 3.62 2.09 -3.95
CA GLY A 68 4.29 3.19 -4.63
C GLY A 68 5.06 4.08 -3.66
N GLY A 69 4.50 4.39 -2.50
CA GLY A 69 5.19 5.22 -1.52
C GLY A 69 6.26 4.46 -0.71
N CYS A 70 6.10 3.16 -0.45
CA CYS A 70 7.21 2.36 0.09
C CYS A 70 8.36 2.26 -0.93
N LEU A 71 8.06 2.06 -2.21
CA LEU A 71 9.05 2.05 -3.29
C LEU A 71 9.76 3.41 -3.44
N ALA A 72 9.00 4.51 -3.45
CA ALA A 72 9.54 5.86 -3.54
C ALA A 72 10.45 6.20 -2.36
N THR A 73 10.03 5.84 -1.13
CA THR A 73 10.85 6.06 0.07
C THR A 73 12.06 5.12 0.16
N ALA A 74 11.97 3.91 -0.41
CA ALA A 74 13.10 2.98 -0.49
C ALA A 74 14.17 3.42 -1.49
N ARG A 75 13.76 4.05 -2.60
CA ARG A 75 14.65 4.55 -3.66
C ARG A 75 15.08 6.00 -3.50
N GLY A 76 14.72 6.67 -2.40
CA GLY A 76 15.11 8.06 -2.17
C GLY A 76 14.46 9.05 -3.14
N VAL A 77 13.34 8.68 -3.79
CA VAL A 77 12.54 9.61 -4.59
C VAL A 77 11.80 10.53 -3.62
N THR A 78 12.52 11.50 -3.07
CA THR A 78 11.90 12.68 -2.48
C THR A 78 11.30 13.47 -3.64
N PHE A 79 9.98 13.63 -3.67
CA PHE A 79 9.32 14.54 -4.60
C PHE A 79 9.83 15.95 -4.32
N THR A 80 10.78 16.39 -5.12
CA THR A 80 11.32 17.75 -5.08
C THR A 80 10.70 18.55 -6.20
N PHE A 81 10.36 19.81 -5.93
CA PHE A 81 10.08 20.78 -7.00
C PHE A 81 11.34 21.11 -7.83
N ASP A 82 12.50 20.66 -7.36
CA ASP A 82 13.80 20.79 -8.00
C ASP A 82 14.34 19.41 -8.41
N GLN A 83 14.29 19.08 -9.71
CA GLN A 83 14.58 17.75 -10.26
C GLN A 83 16.01 17.22 -9.97
N ASN A 84 16.95 18.10 -9.62
CA ASN A 84 18.37 17.75 -9.49
C ASN A 84 18.84 17.51 -8.04
N THR A 85 17.95 17.60 -7.06
CA THR A 85 18.36 17.53 -5.65
C THR A 85 17.88 16.24 -4.99
N THR A 86 18.77 15.25 -4.90
CA THR A 86 18.52 14.04 -4.10
C THR A 86 18.85 14.33 -2.64
N TYR A 87 17.84 14.68 -1.83
CA TYR A 87 18.09 15.07 -0.43
C TYR A 87 18.60 13.92 0.44
N TRP A 88 18.31 12.67 0.05
CA TRP A 88 18.78 11.45 0.73
C TRP A 88 18.92 10.30 -0.27
N GLU A 89 20.06 10.23 -0.93
CA GLU A 89 20.44 9.02 -1.69
C GLU A 89 20.67 7.88 -0.69
N TYR A 90 20.01 6.74 -0.92
CA TYR A 90 20.16 5.57 -0.06
C TYR A 90 21.00 4.51 -0.77
N ASP A 91 22.30 4.52 -0.50
CA ASP A 91 23.28 3.58 -1.09
C ASP A 91 23.27 2.18 -0.43
N GLY A 92 22.42 1.98 0.58
CA GLY A 92 22.33 0.71 1.29
C GLY A 92 21.48 -0.33 0.55
N LYS A 93 21.55 -1.58 1.01
CA LYS A 93 20.60 -2.61 0.59
C LYS A 93 19.20 -2.31 1.15
N ILE A 94 18.18 -2.40 0.29
CA ILE A 94 16.76 -2.33 0.70
C ILE A 94 16.44 -3.60 1.53
N PRO A 95 15.90 -3.48 2.76
CA PRO A 95 15.50 -4.61 3.58
C PRO A 95 14.50 -5.50 2.86
N VAL A 96 14.61 -6.82 3.06
CA VAL A 96 13.65 -7.78 2.53
C VAL A 96 12.23 -7.48 3.03
N GLY A 97 12.10 -7.02 4.28
CA GLY A 97 10.83 -6.59 4.86
C GLY A 97 10.14 -5.48 4.05
N ASP A 98 10.87 -4.46 3.62
CA ASP A 98 10.31 -3.36 2.83
C ASP A 98 9.77 -3.87 1.47
N ARG A 99 10.49 -4.80 0.82
CA ARG A 99 10.04 -5.43 -0.43
C ARG A 99 8.77 -6.28 -0.23
N LEU A 100 8.67 -7.01 0.88
CA LEU A 100 7.48 -7.80 1.19
C LEU A 100 6.26 -6.92 1.46
N VAL A 101 6.46 -5.77 2.13
CA VAL A 101 5.40 -4.78 2.34
C VAL A 101 4.95 -4.16 1.02
N GLU A 102 5.89 -3.84 0.13
CA GLU A 102 5.59 -3.38 -1.23
C GLU A 102 4.76 -4.42 -2.00
N ILE A 103 5.17 -5.70 -1.98
CA ILE A 103 4.45 -6.80 -2.64
C ILE A 103 3.03 -6.94 -2.07
N LEU A 104 2.85 -6.87 -0.75
CA LEU A 104 1.52 -6.92 -0.12
C LEU A 104 0.64 -5.76 -0.57
N GLY A 105 1.18 -4.54 -0.64
CA GLY A 105 0.46 -3.38 -1.16
C GLY A 105 0.06 -3.55 -2.64
N ALA A 106 0.97 -4.07 -3.45
CA ALA A 106 0.71 -4.35 -4.87
C ALA A 106 -0.37 -5.44 -5.05
N LEU A 107 -0.33 -6.51 -4.24
CA LEU A 107 -1.35 -7.56 -4.24
C LEU A 107 -2.72 -7.00 -3.83
N ALA A 108 -2.78 -6.14 -2.81
CA ALA A 108 -4.02 -5.46 -2.43
C ALA A 108 -4.57 -4.59 -3.57
N ALA A 109 -3.67 -3.89 -4.28
CA ALA A 109 -4.05 -3.08 -5.44
C ALA A 109 -4.60 -3.94 -6.59
N ILE A 110 -3.92 -5.04 -6.92
CA ILE A 110 -4.34 -5.99 -7.96
C ILE A 110 -5.70 -6.60 -7.60
N LEU A 111 -5.92 -6.98 -6.34
CA LEU A 111 -7.22 -7.48 -5.89
C LEU A 111 -8.33 -6.44 -6.08
N GLY A 112 -8.05 -5.16 -5.81
CA GLY A 112 -8.96 -4.05 -6.09
C GLY A 112 -9.30 -3.94 -7.59
N ILE A 113 -8.29 -3.97 -8.46
CA ILE A 113 -8.49 -3.92 -9.93
C ILE A 113 -9.29 -5.12 -10.42
N VAL A 114 -8.91 -6.33 -10.02
CA VAL A 114 -9.61 -7.56 -10.43
C VAL A 114 -11.06 -7.53 -9.98
N ALA A 115 -11.32 -7.06 -8.77
CA ALA A 115 -12.67 -6.92 -8.27
C ALA A 115 -13.49 -5.85 -9.01
N LEU A 116 -12.87 -4.75 -9.46
CA LEU A 116 -13.51 -3.77 -10.33
C LEU A 116 -13.82 -4.33 -11.73
N ALA A 117 -12.91 -5.12 -12.31
CA ALA A 117 -13.08 -5.71 -13.63
C ALA A 117 -14.12 -6.85 -13.65
N LEU A 118 -14.34 -7.51 -12.50
CA LEU A 118 -15.30 -8.59 -12.31
C LEU A 118 -16.62 -8.15 -11.69
N ASN A 119 -16.89 -6.84 -11.64
CA ASN A 119 -18.14 -6.24 -11.17
C ASN A 119 -18.89 -5.61 -12.34
#